data_AF-A0A661D6U2-F1
#
_entry.id   AF-A0A661D6U2-F1
#
_cell.length_a   1.000
_cell.length_b   1.000
_cell.length_c   1.000
_cell.angle_alpha   90.00
_cell.angle_beta   90.00
_cell.angle_gamma   90.00
#
_symmetry.space_group_name_H-M   'P 1'
#
loop_
_entity.id
_entity.type
_entity.pdbx_description
1 polymer ?
#
loop_
_entity_poly.entity_id
_entity_poly.type
_entity_poly.pdbx_seq_one_letter_code
_entity_poly.pdbx_strand_id
1 'polypeptide(L)'
;LVYLKNAWQERCLQARSFKREATHDELVEAVIEGALLRIRPKVMTVAAIIAGLLPIMLTMGTGSEVMQRIAAPMVGGMISAMLLTLLIIPAIFLLYHGGKIVKR
;
A
#
# COMPACT_ATOMS: atom_id res chain seq x y z
N LEU A 1 7.80 -6.15 -9.22
CA LEU A 1 9.09 -6.50 -8.57
C LEU A 1 10.29 -6.06 -9.40
N VAL A 2 10.27 -6.20 -10.72
CA VAL A 2 11.38 -5.79 -11.63
C VAL A 2 11.71 -4.30 -11.56
N TYR A 3 10.72 -3.40 -11.58
CA TYR A 3 10.96 -1.95 -11.53
C TYR A 3 11.58 -1.44 -10.22
N LEU A 4 11.24 -2.06 -9.08
CA LEU A 4 11.84 -1.73 -7.78
C LEU A 4 13.31 -2.17 -7.72
N LYS A 5 13.63 -3.29 -8.40
CA LYS A 5 15.00 -3.82 -8.50
C LYS A 5 15.87 -2.93 -9.38
N ASN A 6 15.32 -2.42 -10.49
CA ASN A 6 16.05 -1.51 -11.39
C ASN A 6 16.32 -0.14 -10.76
N ALA A 7 15.31 0.47 -10.10
CA ALA A 7 15.48 1.76 -9.43
C ALA A 7 16.48 1.69 -8.26
N TRP A 8 16.48 0.58 -7.51
CA TRP A 8 17.45 0.36 -6.43
C TRP A 8 18.87 0.11 -6.96
N GLN A 9 19.01 -0.55 -8.12
CA GLN A 9 20.33 -0.73 -8.75
C GLN A 9 20.91 0.57 -9.28
N GLU A 10 20.10 1.46 -9.88
CA GLU A 10 20.56 2.77 -10.34
C GLU A 10 21.01 3.66 -9.17
N ARG A 11 20.24 3.69 -8.08
CA ARG A 11 20.60 4.44 -6.87
C ARG A 11 21.80 3.83 -6.14
N CYS A 12 21.96 2.50 -6.09
CA CYS A 12 23.16 1.87 -5.54
C CYS A 12 24.41 2.14 -6.37
N LEU A 13 24.31 2.22 -7.71
CA LEU A 13 25.43 2.60 -8.57
C LEU A 13 25.83 4.07 -8.38
N GLN A 14 24.86 4.95 -8.16
CA GLN A 14 25.11 6.37 -7.82
C GLN A 14 25.72 6.53 -6.41
N ALA A 15 25.22 5.82 -5.39
CA ALA A 15 25.75 5.89 -4.03
C ALA A 15 27.17 5.29 -3.91
N ARG A 16 27.48 4.23 -4.67
CA ARG A 16 28.85 3.66 -4.74
C ARG A 16 29.84 4.60 -5.41
N SER A 17 29.37 5.48 -6.32
CA SER A 17 30.18 6.53 -6.93
C SER A 17 30.50 7.67 -5.96
N PHE A 18 29.69 7.87 -4.91
CA PHE A 18 29.87 8.93 -3.91
C PHE A 18 30.43 8.47 -2.55
N LYS A 19 30.75 7.17 -2.39
CA LYS A 19 31.47 6.63 -1.21
C LYS A 19 30.83 7.00 0.15
N ARG A 20 29.49 7.11 0.20
CA ARG A 20 28.74 7.52 1.40
C ARG A 20 27.79 6.41 1.86
N GLU A 21 27.64 6.24 3.18
CA GLU A 21 26.69 5.27 3.76
C GLU A 21 25.26 5.83 3.71
N ALA A 22 24.28 4.98 3.40
CA ALA A 22 22.88 5.36 3.30
C ALA A 22 22.34 5.80 4.66
N THR A 23 21.71 6.97 4.70
CA THR A 23 21.24 7.60 5.94
C THR A 23 19.85 7.08 6.31
N HIS A 24 19.46 7.13 7.60
CA HIS A 24 18.15 6.68 8.06
C HIS A 24 17.00 7.38 7.33
N ASP A 25 17.16 8.68 7.01
CA ASP A 25 16.18 9.46 6.26
C ASP A 25 16.00 8.97 4.82
N GLU A 26 17.07 8.58 4.13
CA GLU A 26 17.01 8.05 2.76
C GLU A 26 16.28 6.70 2.71
N LEU A 27 16.39 5.90 3.78
CA LEU A 27 15.63 4.66 3.92
C LEU A 27 14.14 4.95 4.09
N VAL A 28 13.77 5.91 4.96
CA VAL A 28 12.36 6.31 5.17
C VAL A 28 11.77 6.88 3.88
N GLU A 29 12.51 7.73 3.17
CA GLU A 29 12.10 8.32 1.91
C GLU A 29 11.86 7.24 0.84
N ALA A 30 12.77 6.27 0.69
CA ALA A 30 12.60 5.15 -0.23
C ALA A 30 11.38 4.26 0.10
N VAL A 31 11.07 4.08 1.38
CA VAL A 31 9.88 3.34 1.84
C VAL A 31 8.61 4.09 1.48
N ILE A 32 8.58 5.40 1.70
CA ILE A 32 7.43 6.25 1.37
C ILE A 32 7.21 6.27 -0.15
N GLU A 33 8.27 6.47 -0.94
CA GLU A 33 8.22 6.41 -2.41
C GLU A 33 7.67 5.06 -2.89
N GLY A 34 8.18 3.96 -2.32
CA GLY A 34 7.74 2.61 -2.63
C GLY A 34 6.29 2.30 -2.22
N ALA A 35 5.82 2.88 -1.12
CA ALA A 35 4.45 2.75 -0.65
C ALA A 35 3.47 3.53 -1.55
N LEU A 36 3.82 4.76 -1.92
CA LEU A 36 3.01 5.63 -2.79
C LEU A 36 2.78 5.02 -4.18
N LEU A 37 3.79 4.35 -4.75
CA LEU A 37 3.66 3.64 -6.03
C LEU A 37 2.61 2.52 -6.00
N ARG A 38 2.34 1.94 -4.83
CA ARG A 38 1.34 0.87 -4.65
C ARG A 38 -0.03 1.39 -4.19
N ILE A 39 -0.07 2.55 -3.54
CA ILE A 39 -1.32 3.21 -3.11
C ILE A 39 -2.23 3.48 -4.30
N ARG A 40 -1.69 4.01 -5.40
CA ARG A 40 -2.47 4.39 -6.58
C ARG A 40 -3.32 3.22 -7.13
N PRO A 41 -2.71 2.05 -7.48
CA PRO A 41 -3.49 0.87 -7.87
C PRO A 41 -4.47 0.36 -6.81
N LYS A 42 -4.11 0.37 -5.52
CA LYS A 42 -4.98 -0.16 -4.45
C LYS A 42 -6.21 0.71 -4.21
N VAL A 43 -6.02 2.03 -4.22
CA VAL A 43 -7.13 2.99 -4.09
C VAL A 43 -8.02 2.92 -5.32
N MET A 44 -7.45 2.75 -6.51
CA MET A 44 -8.23 2.59 -7.76
C MET A 44 -9.19 1.40 -7.69
N THR A 45 -8.74 0.24 -7.21
CA THR A 45 -9.61 -0.95 -7.12
C THR A 45 -10.72 -0.76 -6.09
N VAL A 46 -10.42 -0.21 -4.92
CA VAL A 46 -11.42 0.07 -3.89
C VAL A 46 -12.42 1.12 -4.37
N ALA A 47 -11.96 2.18 -5.03
CA ALA A 47 -12.83 3.21 -5.61
C ALA A 47 -13.75 2.64 -6.69
N ALA A 48 -13.24 1.79 -7.59
CA ALA A 48 -14.05 1.15 -8.62
C ALA A 48 -15.14 0.24 -8.03
N ILE A 49 -14.82 -0.50 -6.97
CA ILE A 49 -15.77 -1.40 -6.31
C ILE A 49 -16.83 -0.63 -5.53
N ILE A 50 -16.43 0.42 -4.81
CA ILE A 50 -17.40 1.32 -4.16
C ILE A 50 -18.32 1.94 -5.22
N ALA A 51 -17.77 2.46 -6.33
CA ALA A 51 -18.58 3.05 -7.39
C ALA A 51 -19.56 2.04 -8.02
N GLY A 52 -19.15 0.79 -8.23
CA GLY A 52 -20.02 -0.27 -8.77
C GLY A 52 -21.09 -0.75 -7.79
N LEU A 53 -20.82 -0.72 -6.48
CA LEU A 53 -21.75 -1.16 -5.45
C LEU A 53 -22.63 -0.02 -4.91
N LEU A 54 -22.24 1.24 -5.11
CA LEU A 54 -22.98 2.43 -4.68
C LEU A 54 -24.45 2.42 -5.11
N PRO A 55 -24.82 2.15 -6.39
CA PRO A 55 -26.23 2.12 -6.79
C PRO A 55 -27.01 0.98 -6.11
N ILE A 56 -26.37 -0.16 -5.84
CA ILE A 56 -26.99 -1.30 -5.16
C ILE A 56 -27.29 -0.94 -3.69
N MET A 57 -26.39 -0.19 -3.05
CA MET A 57 -26.58 0.27 -1.67
C MET A 57 -27.64 1.38 -1.55
N LEU A 58 -27.84 2.20 -2.58
CA LEU A 58 -28.83 3.28 -2.55
C LEU A 58 -30.24 2.85 -2.99
N THR A 59 -30.35 1.77 -3.75
CA THR A 59 -31.65 1.27 -4.23
C THR A 59 -32.46 0.72 -3.06
N MET A 60 -33.64 1.29 -2.79
CA MET A 60 -34.61 0.76 -1.83
C MET A 60 -35.73 0.07 -2.62
N GLY A 61 -35.63 -1.24 -2.78
CA GLY A 61 -36.59 -2.06 -3.52
C GLY A 61 -36.60 -3.50 -3.02
N THR A 62 -37.60 -4.27 -3.41
CA THR A 62 -37.75 -5.69 -3.04
C THR A 62 -36.50 -6.48 -3.46
N GLY A 63 -35.82 -7.10 -2.50
CA GLY A 63 -34.55 -7.83 -2.72
C GLY A 63 -33.27 -7.01 -2.47
N SER A 64 -33.37 -5.68 -2.28
CA SER A 64 -32.23 -4.83 -1.94
C SER A 64 -31.63 -5.18 -0.57
N GLU A 65 -32.46 -5.49 0.42
CA GLU A 65 -31.96 -5.89 1.75
C GLU A 65 -31.02 -7.10 1.70
N VAL A 66 -31.27 -8.06 0.80
CA VAL A 66 -30.42 -9.24 0.64
C VAL A 66 -29.09 -8.84 -0.03
N MET A 67 -29.15 -8.04 -1.09
CA MET A 67 -27.94 -7.58 -1.79
C MET A 67 -27.06 -6.70 -0.91
N GLN A 68 -27.65 -5.80 -0.10
CA GLN A 68 -26.91 -4.97 0.84
C GLN A 68 -26.20 -5.80 1.92
N ARG A 69 -26.84 -6.87 2.44
CA ARG A 69 -26.24 -7.77 3.42
C ARG A 69 -25.02 -8.53 2.88
N ILE A 70 -24.95 -8.72 1.56
CA ILE A 70 -23.80 -9.34 0.88
C ILE A 70 -22.73 -8.29 0.57
N ALA A 71 -23.13 -7.13 0.02
CA ALA A 71 -22.22 -6.09 -0.44
C ALA A 71 -21.53 -5.33 0.71
N ALA A 72 -22.24 -5.03 1.80
CA ALA A 72 -21.71 -4.27 2.92
C ALA A 72 -20.45 -4.90 3.56
N PRO A 73 -20.43 -6.20 3.93
CA PRO A 73 -19.22 -6.82 4.48
C PRO A 73 -18.10 -6.95 3.44
N MET A 74 -18.41 -7.08 2.14
CA MET A 74 -17.37 -7.08 1.09
C MET A 74 -16.65 -5.74 1.00
N VAL A 75 -17.39 -4.62 0.99
CA VAL A 75 -16.80 -3.27 0.98
C VAL A 75 -15.98 -3.04 2.26
N GLY A 76 -16.56 -3.34 3.42
CA GLY A 76 -15.86 -3.19 4.70
C GLY A 76 -14.59 -4.04 4.81
N GLY A 77 -14.65 -5.30 4.37
CA GLY A 77 -13.50 -6.21 4.35
C GLY A 77 -12.40 -5.74 3.40
N MET A 78 -12.76 -5.22 2.23
CA MET A 78 -11.80 -4.68 1.27
C MET A 78 -11.09 -3.43 1.77
N ILE A 79 -11.83 -2.48 2.35
CA ILE A 79 -11.24 -1.27 2.94
C ILE A 79 -10.31 -1.68 4.09
N SER A 80 -10.77 -2.57 4.96
CA SER A 80 -9.97 -3.06 6.10
C SER A 80 -8.70 -3.76 5.63
N ALA A 81 -8.79 -4.67 4.64
CA ALA A 81 -7.64 -5.36 4.06
C ALA A 81 -6.68 -4.41 3.34
N MET A 82 -7.20 -3.39 2.63
CA MET A 82 -6.39 -2.36 2.00
C MET A 82 -5.58 -1.60 3.05
N LEU A 83 -6.25 -1.06 4.08
CA LEU A 83 -5.62 -0.32 5.18
C LEU A 83 -4.60 -1.19 5.91
N LEU A 84 -4.98 -2.41 6.25
CA LEU A 84 -4.10 -3.38 6.88
C LEU A 84 -2.84 -3.58 6.05
N THR A 85 -2.96 -3.82 4.74
CA THR A 85 -1.81 -4.02 3.87
C THR A 85 -0.99 -2.75 3.68
N LEU A 86 -1.65 -1.58 3.68
CA LEU A 86 -0.98 -0.28 3.56
C LEU A 86 -0.17 0.07 4.80
N LEU A 87 -0.62 -0.33 5.98
CA LEU A 87 0.04 -0.11 7.26
C LEU A 87 1.07 -1.19 7.59
N ILE A 88 0.71 -2.46 7.39
CA ILE A 88 1.56 -3.61 7.76
C ILE A 88 2.84 -3.64 6.93
N ILE A 89 2.79 -3.42 5.61
CA ILE A 89 4.00 -3.49 4.78
C ILE A 89 5.06 -2.47 5.20
N PRO A 90 4.77 -1.16 5.34
CA PRO A 90 5.75 -0.20 5.83
C PRO A 90 6.14 -0.46 7.28
N ALA A 91 5.22 -0.87 8.15
CA ALA A 91 5.54 -1.20 9.54
C ALA A 91 6.54 -2.36 9.65
N ILE A 92 6.31 -3.46 8.94
CA ILE A 92 7.24 -4.60 8.89
C ILE A 92 8.59 -4.16 8.29
N PHE A 93 8.58 -3.34 7.24
CA PHE A 93 9.81 -2.88 6.62
C PHE A 93 10.63 -2.01 7.59
N LEU A 94 9.99 -1.07 8.28
CA LEU A 94 10.61 -0.22 9.30
C LEU A 94 11.12 -1.03 10.49
N LEU A 95 10.39 -2.04 10.96
CA LEU A 95 10.86 -2.92 12.04
C LEU A 95 12.09 -3.74 11.61
N TYR A 96 12.05 -4.33 10.41
CA TYR A 96 13.14 -5.17 9.90
C TYR A 96 14.42 -4.36 9.60
N HIS A 97 14.29 -3.16 9.03
CA HIS A 97 15.45 -2.31 8.73
C HIS A 97 15.87 -1.42 9.91
N GLY A 98 14.94 -0.89 10.70
CA GLY A 98 15.23 -0.12 11.92
C GLY A 98 15.98 -0.96 12.96
N GLY A 99 15.65 -2.24 13.10
CA GLY A 99 16.42 -3.17 13.93
C GLY A 99 17.84 -3.45 13.44
N LYS A 100 18.14 -3.23 12.14
CA LYS A 100 19.49 -3.33 11.58
C LYS A 100 20.33 -2.06 11.78
N ILE A 101 19.70 -0.90 12.01
CA ILE A 101 20.38 0.38 12.24
C ILE A 101 20.71 0.56 13.72
N VAL A 102 19.83 0.13 14.65
CA VAL A 102 20.04 0.25 16.11
C VAL A 102 21.13 -0.71 16.63
N LYS A 103 21.53 -1.72 15.85
CA LYS A 103 22.49 -2.75 16.27
C LYS A 103 23.91 -2.56 15.71
N ARG A 104 24.23 -1.40 15.13
CA ARG A 104 25.57 -1.05 14.62
C ARG A 104 26.12 0.18 15.31
#